data_AF-A0A061IYA8-F1
#
_entry.id   AF-A0A061IYA8-F1
#
_cell.length_a   1.000
_cell.length_b   1.000
_cell.length_c   1.000
_cell.angle_alpha   90.00
_cell.angle_beta   90.00
_cell.angle_gamma   90.00
#
_symmetry.space_group_name_H-M   'P 1'
#
loop_
_entity.id
_entity.type
_entity.pdbx_description
1 polymer ?
#
loop_
_entity_poly.entity_id
_entity_poly.type
_entity_poly.pdbx_seq_one_letter_code
_entity_poly.pdbx_strand_id
1 'polypeptide(L)'
;MVMTSLHFTGKLPFSEVFLHAMVRDKNGEKMSKSKGNVIDPLFVINGVTLDGLHATVTNGNLDDKEVPRALKLQKETFPNGIPECGSDALRFGLLSYTQSGRSVNLDIDRIVAYRQFCNKLWNAVRYVLYHALGTEYKPSLTVIDVSKVDNYPLECRWILSRLDVAVEECTRAFSEGSYDFALSTNAAYRFWLYELCDVFLELSKVSIQAGDDKKQLVQDVLLHVVEAALRLLHPMMPFLTEELWHHLPNYNSFGVETIMLAPYPVVAGWRNDTVEQQMRLMMDTVHNVRSTKASYSLTNKHKPDVWITAQTGEVKQLLIDHRYMVSSLGVVGNVFVISPEEVETSVPKGCGFSVVNKEVGVNMMLLGFIDVQKEVTKLDKQLEGLQKQIQSLKKKMSIPNYETKVPPEVRASNSEKLDALTAQEKQLLEGQRKMKTML
;
A
#
# COMPACT_ATOMS: atom_id res chain seq x y z
N MET A 1 -22.28 4.47 37.68
CA MET A 1 -23.16 3.81 36.70
C MET A 1 -23.55 2.42 37.14
N VAL A 2 -22.62 1.46 37.20
CA VAL A 2 -22.92 0.06 37.57
C VAL A 2 -23.62 -0.04 38.94
N MET A 3 -23.03 0.51 40.00
CA MET A 3 -23.60 0.47 41.35
C MET A 3 -25.01 1.08 41.41
N THR A 4 -25.21 2.22 40.74
CA THR A 4 -26.50 2.94 40.68
C THR A 4 -27.57 2.12 39.97
N SER A 5 -27.24 1.51 38.83
CA SER A 5 -28.19 0.69 38.06
C SER A 5 -28.56 -0.59 38.81
N LEU A 6 -27.59 -1.26 39.44
CA LEU A 6 -27.86 -2.43 40.28
C LEU A 6 -28.77 -2.09 41.46
N HIS A 7 -28.53 -0.95 42.12
CA HIS A 7 -29.34 -0.50 43.25
C HIS A 7 -30.81 -0.25 42.87
N PHE A 8 -31.07 0.44 41.76
CA PHE A 8 -32.44 0.81 41.36
C PHE A 8 -33.17 -0.22 40.51
N THR A 9 -32.44 -1.03 39.73
CA THR A 9 -33.05 -1.90 38.70
C THR A 9 -32.70 -3.37 38.87
N GLY A 10 -31.72 -3.72 39.71
CA GLY A 10 -31.21 -5.08 39.83
C GLY A 10 -30.51 -5.62 38.58
N LYS A 11 -30.26 -4.76 37.56
CA LYS A 11 -29.65 -5.13 36.28
C LYS A 11 -28.40 -4.30 36.02
N LEU A 12 -27.51 -4.82 35.18
CA LEU A 12 -26.37 -4.05 34.67
C LEU A 12 -26.86 -3.04 33.61
N PRO A 13 -26.26 -1.84 33.53
CA PRO A 13 -26.68 -0.80 32.59
C PRO A 13 -26.20 -1.02 31.14
N PHE A 14 -25.28 -1.97 30.93
CA PHE A 14 -24.71 -2.35 29.64
C PHE A 14 -24.26 -3.81 29.70
N SER A 15 -24.26 -4.50 28.55
CA SER A 15 -23.73 -5.86 28.40
C SER A 15 -22.21 -5.88 28.28
N GLU A 16 -21.62 -4.85 27.67
CA GLU A 16 -20.20 -4.76 27.37
C GLU A 16 -19.65 -3.36 27.64
N VAL A 17 -18.34 -3.30 27.91
CA VAL A 17 -17.59 -2.05 28.11
C VAL A 17 -16.36 -2.07 27.22
N PHE A 18 -16.34 -1.21 26.22
CA PHE A 18 -15.16 -0.97 25.41
C PHE A 18 -14.31 0.16 26.01
N LEU A 19 -13.07 -0.15 26.38
CA LEU A 19 -12.11 0.82 26.93
C LEU A 19 -11.03 1.11 25.88
N HIS A 20 -11.10 2.28 25.27
CA HIS A 20 -10.09 2.71 24.29
C HIS A 20 -8.85 3.32 24.96
N ALA A 21 -7.73 3.25 24.26
CA ALA A 21 -6.47 3.87 24.68
C ALA A 21 -6.58 5.39 24.82
N MET A 22 -5.77 5.97 25.70
CA MET A 22 -5.62 7.43 25.80
C MET A 22 -4.75 7.97 24.67
N VAL A 23 -5.20 9.04 24.03
CA VAL A 23 -4.42 9.77 23.03
C VAL A 23 -3.38 10.66 23.74
N ARG A 24 -2.15 10.59 23.25
CA ARG A 24 -0.95 11.29 23.71
C ARG A 24 -0.39 12.11 22.57
N ASP A 25 0.46 13.09 22.88
CA ASP A 25 1.19 13.79 21.84
C ASP A 25 2.24 12.89 21.16
N LYS A 26 2.91 13.42 20.12
CA LYS A 26 3.95 12.69 19.39
C LYS A 26 5.13 12.22 20.26
N ASN A 27 5.36 12.88 21.41
CA ASN A 27 6.44 12.56 22.34
C ASN A 27 5.99 11.54 23.41
N GLY A 28 4.73 11.09 23.38
CA GLY A 28 4.16 10.18 24.36
C GLY A 28 3.73 10.85 25.67
N GLU A 29 3.66 12.16 25.73
CA GLU A 29 3.10 12.84 26.89
C GLU A 29 1.57 12.85 26.85
N LYS A 30 0.94 12.75 28.03
CA LYS A 30 -0.51 12.94 28.14
C LYS A 30 -0.87 14.33 27.64
N MET A 31 -1.79 14.42 26.68
CA MET A 31 -2.34 15.70 26.25
C MET A 31 -3.12 16.32 27.42
N SER A 32 -2.78 17.55 27.79
CA SER A 32 -3.46 18.27 28.86
C SER A 32 -3.32 19.77 28.70
N LYS A 33 -4.39 20.51 29.04
CA LYS A 33 -4.41 21.98 28.92
C LYS A 33 -3.25 22.62 29.69
N SER A 34 -2.89 22.07 30.85
CA SER A 34 -1.78 22.52 31.69
C SER A 34 -0.38 22.28 31.11
N LYS A 35 -0.23 21.46 30.06
CA LYS A 35 1.05 21.21 29.39
C LYS A 35 1.20 21.96 28.05
N GLY A 36 0.13 22.62 27.59
CA GLY A 36 0.12 23.34 26.32
C GLY A 36 0.23 22.46 25.06
N ASN A 37 0.07 21.13 25.20
CA ASN A 37 0.23 20.15 24.13
C ASN A 37 -1.10 19.57 23.62
N VAL A 38 -2.23 20.22 23.93
CA VAL A 38 -3.55 19.81 23.43
C VAL A 38 -3.71 20.29 21.99
N ILE A 39 -4.15 19.38 21.12
CA ILE A 39 -4.54 19.70 19.74
C ILE A 39 -6.06 19.67 19.68
N ASP A 40 -6.67 20.80 19.30
CA ASP A 40 -8.11 20.84 19.03
C ASP A 40 -8.40 20.02 17.76
N PRO A 41 -9.30 19.03 17.79
CA PRO A 41 -9.73 18.29 16.61
C PRO A 41 -10.16 19.19 15.45
N LEU A 42 -10.78 20.35 15.74
CA LEU A 42 -11.21 21.30 14.72
C LEU A 42 -10.04 21.92 13.96
N PHE A 43 -8.87 22.06 14.60
CA PHE A 43 -7.65 22.51 13.93
C PHE A 43 -7.10 21.47 12.97
N VAL A 44 -7.30 20.19 13.26
CA VAL A 44 -6.94 19.12 12.32
C VAL A 44 -7.93 19.07 11.16
N ILE A 45 -9.23 19.23 11.46
CA ILE A 45 -10.29 19.20 10.43
C ILE A 45 -10.15 20.40 9.48
N ASN A 46 -10.11 21.63 10.00
CA ASN A 46 -10.18 22.87 9.24
C ASN A 46 -8.81 23.50 8.92
N GLY A 47 -7.74 22.97 9.53
CA GLY A 47 -6.42 23.60 9.51
C GLY A 47 -6.32 24.80 10.46
N VAL A 48 -5.08 25.18 10.78
CA VAL A 48 -4.77 26.36 11.59
C VAL A 48 -3.35 26.83 11.31
N THR A 49 -3.13 28.14 11.28
CA THR A 49 -1.79 28.72 11.13
C THR A 49 -0.98 28.58 12.42
N LEU A 50 0.35 28.75 12.34
CA LEU A 50 1.19 28.78 13.54
C LEU A 50 0.74 29.89 14.52
N ASP A 51 0.38 31.07 14.01
CA ASP A 51 -0.12 32.16 14.85
C ASP A 51 -1.45 31.81 15.53
N GLY A 52 -2.33 31.08 14.83
CA GLY A 52 -3.57 30.56 15.42
C GLY A 52 -3.30 29.54 16.53
N LEU A 53 -2.31 28.66 16.37
CA LEU A 53 -1.87 27.74 17.43
C LEU A 53 -1.30 28.51 18.63
N HIS A 54 -0.44 29.49 18.38
CA HIS A 54 0.12 30.33 19.44
C HIS A 54 -0.99 31.07 20.22
N ALA A 55 -2.00 31.60 19.52
CA ALA A 55 -3.13 32.29 20.14
C ALA A 55 -3.89 31.41 21.14
N THR A 56 -3.95 30.09 20.90
CA THR A 56 -4.60 29.17 21.85
C THR A 56 -3.83 28.97 23.15
N VAL A 57 -2.50 29.11 23.08
CA VAL A 57 -1.63 29.03 24.26
C VAL A 57 -1.67 30.36 25.02
N THR A 58 -1.57 31.49 24.32
CA THR A 58 -1.54 32.82 24.94
C THR A 58 -2.89 33.23 25.53
N ASN A 59 -4.00 32.83 24.91
CA ASN A 59 -5.35 33.13 25.39
C ASN A 59 -5.94 31.99 26.25
N GLY A 60 -5.17 30.93 26.47
CA GLY A 60 -5.58 29.77 27.26
C GLY A 60 -5.29 29.92 28.75
N ASN A 61 -5.74 28.92 29.52
CA ASN A 61 -5.50 28.88 30.98
C ASN A 61 -4.17 28.20 31.34
N LEU A 62 -3.10 28.46 30.57
CA LEU A 62 -1.76 27.92 30.85
C LEU A 62 -1.03 28.86 31.82
N ASP A 63 -0.21 28.30 32.72
CA ASP A 63 0.67 29.11 33.60
C ASP A 63 1.64 29.93 32.73
N ASP A 64 1.80 31.22 33.03
CA ASP A 64 2.67 32.15 32.29
C ASP A 64 4.10 31.62 32.14
N LYS A 65 4.59 30.82 33.10
CA LYS A 65 5.92 30.20 33.06
C LYS A 65 6.05 29.12 31.98
N GLU A 66 4.94 28.46 31.63
CA GLU A 66 4.91 27.36 30.66
C GLU A 66 4.64 27.83 29.22
N VAL A 67 4.12 29.05 29.04
CA VAL A 67 3.81 29.65 27.72
C VAL A 67 5.02 29.64 26.78
N PRO A 68 6.24 30.09 27.15
CA PRO A 68 7.39 30.09 26.25
C PRO A 68 7.77 28.68 25.77
N ARG A 69 7.66 27.67 26.65
CA ARG A 69 7.94 26.27 26.32
C ARG A 69 6.92 25.72 25.34
N ALA A 70 5.64 25.99 25.55
CA ALA A 70 4.55 25.54 24.69
C ALA A 70 4.63 26.16 23.28
N LEU A 71 4.90 27.47 23.18
CA LEU A 71 5.09 28.15 21.89
C LEU A 71 6.29 27.56 21.12
N LYS A 72 7.41 27.32 21.80
CA LYS A 72 8.57 26.66 21.20
C LYS A 72 8.23 25.27 20.67
N LEU A 73 7.53 24.45 21.47
CA LEU A 73 7.12 23.10 21.08
C LEU A 73 6.17 23.11 19.87
N GLN A 74 5.19 24.03 19.85
CA GLN A 74 4.29 24.19 18.71
C GLN A 74 5.04 24.58 17.44
N LYS A 75 5.98 25.53 17.52
CA LYS A 75 6.81 25.93 16.38
C LYS A 75 7.72 24.81 15.86
N GLU A 76 8.30 24.01 16.76
CA GLU A 76 9.13 22.86 16.38
C GLU A 76 8.30 21.72 15.77
N THR A 77 7.05 21.57 16.21
CA THR A 77 6.18 20.48 15.74
C THR A 77 5.40 20.85 14.48
N PHE A 78 4.92 22.09 14.41
CA PHE A 78 4.05 22.62 13.38
C PHE A 78 4.61 23.95 12.87
N PRO A 79 5.79 23.97 12.23
CA PRO A 79 6.45 25.21 11.83
C PRO A 79 5.60 26.09 10.90
N ASN A 80 4.69 25.48 10.14
CA ASN A 80 3.77 26.16 9.23
C ASN A 80 2.30 26.10 9.71
N GLY A 81 2.05 25.68 10.95
CA GLY A 81 0.71 25.32 11.43
C GLY A 81 0.31 23.88 11.09
N ILE A 82 -0.96 23.55 11.33
CA ILE A 82 -1.56 22.25 10.97
C ILE A 82 -2.34 22.43 9.67
N PRO A 83 -2.04 21.64 8.62
CA PRO A 83 -2.80 21.71 7.39
C PRO A 83 -4.21 21.15 7.58
N GLU A 84 -5.16 21.67 6.83
CA GLU A 84 -6.53 21.15 6.76
C GLU A 84 -6.52 19.67 6.33
N CYS A 85 -7.13 18.78 7.12
CA CYS A 85 -7.19 17.35 6.83
C CYS A 85 -8.60 16.84 6.53
N GLY A 86 -9.64 17.49 7.06
CA GLY A 86 -11.01 17.02 7.00
C GLY A 86 -11.38 15.96 8.04
N SER A 87 -12.68 15.82 8.29
CA SER A 87 -13.24 14.95 9.34
C SER A 87 -12.95 13.48 9.12
N ASP A 88 -13.05 12.98 7.88
CA ASP A 88 -12.85 11.56 7.58
C ASP A 88 -11.40 11.11 7.74
N ALA A 89 -10.43 11.95 7.36
CA ALA A 89 -9.02 11.65 7.57
C ALA A 89 -8.70 11.53 9.07
N LEU A 90 -9.25 12.43 9.89
CA LEU A 90 -9.09 12.39 11.35
C LEU A 90 -9.74 11.12 11.94
N ARG A 91 -11.00 10.83 11.59
CA ARG A 91 -11.72 9.64 12.08
C ARG A 91 -10.98 8.36 11.72
N PHE A 92 -10.61 8.20 10.45
CA PHE A 92 -9.89 7.03 9.98
C PHE A 92 -8.52 6.89 10.65
N GLY A 93 -7.80 8.00 10.82
CA GLY A 93 -6.53 8.01 11.52
C GLY A 93 -6.64 7.56 12.98
N LEU A 94 -7.61 8.09 13.72
CA LEU A 94 -7.83 7.70 15.13
C LEU A 94 -8.21 6.22 15.27
N LEU A 95 -9.04 5.70 14.36
CA LEU A 95 -9.42 4.28 14.35
C LEU A 95 -8.23 3.37 14.03
N SER A 96 -7.35 3.78 13.09
CA SER A 96 -6.16 2.98 12.74
C SER A 96 -5.12 2.91 13.85
N TYR A 97 -5.11 3.89 14.76
CA TYR A 97 -4.23 3.88 15.93
C TYR A 97 -4.64 2.90 17.03
N THR A 98 -5.88 2.39 17.02
CA THR A 98 -6.40 1.50 18.08
C THR A 98 -5.62 0.19 18.23
N GLN A 99 -4.76 -0.15 17.26
CA GLN A 99 -3.80 -1.25 17.35
C GLN A 99 -2.81 -1.10 18.52
N SER A 100 -2.59 0.13 18.98
CA SER A 100 -1.57 0.49 19.97
C SER A 100 -2.08 0.38 21.42
N GLY A 101 -2.25 -0.86 21.91
CA GLY A 101 -2.38 -1.22 23.33
C GLY A 101 -3.00 -0.15 24.26
N ARG A 102 -2.24 0.29 25.28
CA ARG A 102 -2.74 1.21 26.34
C ARG A 102 -2.68 2.70 25.98
N SER A 103 -1.96 3.09 24.92
CA SER A 103 -1.77 4.49 24.57
C SER A 103 -1.48 4.71 23.10
N VAL A 104 -2.07 5.76 22.55
CA VAL A 104 -1.90 6.17 21.15
C VAL A 104 -1.10 7.46 21.11
N ASN A 105 0.07 7.44 20.47
CA ASN A 105 0.81 8.67 20.19
C ASN A 105 0.27 9.25 18.87
N LEU A 106 -0.39 10.40 18.96
CA LEU A 106 -0.99 11.05 17.80
C LEU A 106 0.09 11.75 16.99
N ASP A 107 0.35 11.21 15.81
CA ASP A 107 1.11 11.88 14.76
C ASP A 107 0.14 12.49 13.73
N ILE A 108 0.17 13.83 13.63
CA ILE A 108 -0.65 14.60 12.69
C ILE A 108 -0.20 14.36 11.25
N ASP A 109 1.08 14.11 11.00
CA ASP A 109 1.56 13.84 9.64
C ASP A 109 0.93 12.55 9.08
N ARG A 110 0.64 11.58 9.96
CA ARG A 110 -0.13 10.38 9.59
C ARG A 110 -1.58 10.71 9.23
N ILE A 111 -2.22 11.67 9.91
CA ILE A 111 -3.58 12.11 9.54
C ILE A 111 -3.55 12.85 8.20
N VAL A 112 -2.52 13.65 7.93
CA VAL A 112 -2.29 14.28 6.63
C VAL A 112 -2.15 13.22 5.52
N ALA A 113 -1.46 12.11 5.79
CA ALA A 113 -1.39 11.00 4.86
C ALA A 113 -2.78 10.38 4.57
N TYR A 114 -3.68 10.32 5.56
CA TYR A 114 -5.06 9.87 5.32
C TYR A 114 -5.90 10.86 4.51
N ARG A 115 -5.61 12.18 4.54
CA ARG A 115 -6.18 13.11 3.56
C ARG A 115 -5.78 12.75 2.13
N GLN A 116 -4.54 12.33 1.91
CA GLN A 116 -4.10 11.87 0.59
C GLN A 116 -4.82 10.59 0.17
N PHE A 117 -5.13 9.70 1.12
CA PHE A 117 -5.99 8.54 0.87
C PHE A 117 -7.41 8.97 0.48
N CYS A 118 -8.03 9.95 1.17
CA CYS A 118 -9.31 10.54 0.76
C CYS A 118 -9.27 11.08 -0.69
N ASN A 119 -8.20 11.79 -1.05
CA ASN A 119 -8.01 12.26 -2.43
C ASN A 119 -7.85 11.10 -3.44
N LYS A 120 -7.21 10.00 -3.04
CA LYS A 120 -7.08 8.80 -3.88
C LYS A 120 -8.46 8.17 -4.12
N LEU A 121 -9.31 8.06 -3.08
CA LEU A 121 -10.69 7.58 -3.20
C LEU A 121 -11.49 8.44 -4.19
N TRP A 122 -11.44 9.77 -4.02
CA TRP A 122 -12.10 10.71 -4.92
C TRP A 122 -11.67 10.52 -6.37
N ASN A 123 -10.36 10.47 -6.62
CA ASN A 123 -9.82 10.28 -7.97
C ASN A 123 -10.16 8.91 -8.56
N ALA A 124 -10.20 7.85 -7.74
CA ALA A 124 -10.58 6.52 -8.18
C ALA A 124 -12.05 6.48 -8.61
N VAL A 125 -12.97 6.97 -7.78
CA VAL A 125 -14.41 7.02 -8.12
C VAL A 125 -14.63 7.94 -9.32
N ARG A 126 -13.99 9.11 -9.37
CA ARG A 126 -14.04 9.99 -10.54
C ARG A 126 -13.60 9.27 -11.82
N TYR A 127 -12.50 8.51 -11.77
CA TYR A 127 -12.06 7.71 -12.91
C TYR A 127 -13.12 6.68 -13.31
N VAL A 128 -13.68 5.95 -12.34
CA VAL A 128 -14.72 4.95 -12.56
C VAL A 128 -15.89 5.59 -13.31
N LEU A 129 -16.43 6.70 -12.81
CA LEU A 129 -17.58 7.38 -13.40
C LEU A 129 -17.32 7.88 -14.82
N TYR A 130 -16.25 8.65 -15.02
CA TYR A 130 -16.08 9.42 -16.26
C TYR A 130 -15.24 8.71 -17.33
N HIS A 131 -14.40 7.75 -16.95
CA HIS A 131 -13.49 7.09 -17.87
C HIS A 131 -13.73 5.60 -18.00
N ALA A 132 -14.07 4.91 -16.90
CA ALA A 132 -14.30 3.48 -16.95
C ALA A 132 -15.72 3.16 -17.45
N LEU A 133 -16.74 3.80 -16.87
CA LEU A 133 -18.15 3.55 -17.19
C LEU A 133 -18.58 4.38 -18.42
N GLY A 134 -18.43 5.71 -18.35
CA GLY A 134 -18.85 6.61 -19.43
C GLY A 134 -20.37 6.85 -19.44
N THR A 135 -20.83 7.76 -20.30
CA THR A 135 -22.23 8.26 -20.28
C THR A 135 -23.26 7.25 -20.78
N GLU A 136 -22.86 6.34 -21.67
CA GLU A 136 -23.75 5.34 -22.28
C GLU A 136 -23.86 4.06 -21.44
N TYR A 137 -23.06 3.95 -20.37
CA TYR A 137 -23.04 2.75 -19.56
C TYR A 137 -24.37 2.57 -18.81
N LYS A 138 -24.93 1.38 -18.98
CA LYS A 138 -26.09 0.91 -18.25
C LYS A 138 -25.67 -0.35 -17.51
N PRO A 139 -25.75 -0.39 -16.18
CA PRO A 139 -25.38 -1.59 -15.46
C PRO A 139 -26.22 -2.77 -15.93
N SER A 140 -25.56 -3.84 -16.32
CA SER A 140 -26.22 -5.06 -16.81
C SER A 140 -26.46 -6.05 -15.66
N LEU A 141 -25.71 -5.90 -14.57
CA LEU A 141 -25.80 -6.70 -13.36
C LEU A 141 -26.10 -5.79 -12.16
N THR A 142 -27.16 -6.12 -11.43
CA THR A 142 -27.42 -5.57 -10.09
C THR A 142 -26.74 -6.40 -9.00
N VAL A 143 -26.49 -7.68 -9.28
CA VAL A 143 -25.82 -8.65 -8.40
C VAL A 143 -24.88 -9.52 -9.22
N ILE A 144 -23.67 -9.75 -8.71
CA ILE A 144 -22.71 -10.67 -9.32
C ILE A 144 -23.05 -12.11 -8.91
N ASP A 145 -23.43 -12.92 -9.88
CA ASP A 145 -23.76 -14.34 -9.68
C ASP A 145 -22.47 -15.16 -9.48
N VAL A 146 -22.27 -15.65 -8.25
CA VAL A 146 -21.12 -16.46 -7.84
C VAL A 146 -20.90 -17.65 -8.79
N SER A 147 -21.97 -18.28 -9.28
CA SER A 147 -21.88 -19.46 -10.14
C SER A 147 -21.28 -19.17 -11.53
N LYS A 148 -21.24 -17.91 -11.94
CA LYS A 148 -20.68 -17.47 -13.23
C LYS A 148 -19.26 -16.94 -13.11
N VAL A 149 -18.77 -16.71 -11.90
CA VAL A 149 -17.48 -16.05 -11.65
C VAL A 149 -16.32 -16.83 -12.26
N ASP A 150 -16.39 -18.16 -12.31
CA ASP A 150 -15.32 -18.98 -12.91
C ASP A 150 -15.04 -18.65 -14.39
N ASN A 151 -16.04 -18.11 -15.10
CA ASN A 151 -15.92 -17.69 -16.50
C ASN A 151 -15.42 -16.24 -16.68
N TYR A 152 -15.20 -15.51 -15.58
CA TYR A 152 -14.76 -14.12 -15.64
C TYR A 152 -13.25 -14.03 -15.92
N PRO A 153 -12.76 -12.89 -16.45
CA PRO A 153 -11.33 -12.62 -16.53
C PRO A 153 -10.64 -12.80 -15.17
N LEU A 154 -9.36 -13.20 -15.19
CA LEU A 154 -8.60 -13.50 -13.97
C LEU A 154 -8.61 -12.33 -12.98
N GLU A 155 -8.43 -11.11 -13.47
CA GLU A 155 -8.45 -9.87 -12.68
C GLU A 155 -9.79 -9.62 -12.01
N CYS A 156 -10.91 -9.99 -12.65
CA CYS A 156 -12.26 -9.84 -12.11
C CYS A 156 -12.52 -10.87 -11.01
N ARG A 157 -12.15 -12.14 -11.25
CA ARG A 157 -12.23 -13.20 -10.23
C ARG A 157 -11.40 -12.84 -9.00
N TRP A 158 -10.21 -12.31 -9.24
CA TRP A 158 -9.29 -11.93 -8.19
C TRP A 158 -9.81 -10.78 -7.33
N ILE A 159 -10.26 -9.67 -7.94
CA ILE A 159 -10.74 -8.54 -7.13
C ILE A 159 -11.98 -8.91 -6.30
N LEU A 160 -12.84 -9.81 -6.80
CA LEU A 160 -13.97 -10.35 -6.06
C LEU A 160 -13.51 -11.23 -4.87
N SER A 161 -12.52 -12.11 -5.07
CA SER A 161 -11.89 -12.86 -3.98
C SER A 161 -11.30 -11.93 -2.92
N ARG A 162 -10.60 -10.87 -3.34
CA ARG A 162 -10.02 -9.86 -2.43
C ARG A 162 -11.07 -9.05 -1.68
N LEU A 163 -12.20 -8.73 -2.34
CA LEU A 163 -13.33 -8.06 -1.71
C LEU A 163 -13.90 -8.92 -0.59
N ASP A 164 -14.12 -10.21 -0.84
CA ASP A 164 -14.59 -11.15 0.19
C ASP A 164 -13.67 -11.20 1.41
N VAL A 165 -12.34 -11.22 1.18
CA VAL A 165 -11.35 -11.17 2.27
C VAL A 165 -11.45 -9.86 3.06
N ALA A 166 -11.62 -8.72 2.37
CA ALA A 166 -11.78 -7.42 3.03
C ALA A 166 -13.10 -7.34 3.82
N VAL A 167 -14.19 -7.88 3.28
CA VAL A 167 -15.48 -7.97 3.97
C VAL A 167 -15.35 -8.83 5.22
N GLU A 168 -14.77 -10.03 5.11
CA GLU A 168 -14.56 -10.95 6.23
C GLU A 168 -13.75 -10.28 7.36
N GLU A 169 -12.62 -9.62 7.03
CA GLU A 169 -11.78 -8.93 8.00
C GLU A 169 -12.51 -7.75 8.67
N CYS A 170 -13.26 -6.94 7.92
CA CYS A 170 -14.07 -5.85 8.46
C CYS A 170 -15.21 -6.37 9.35
N THR A 171 -15.94 -7.41 8.92
CA THR A 171 -17.00 -8.02 9.73
C THR A 171 -16.44 -8.58 11.03
N ARG A 172 -15.30 -9.27 10.98
CA ARG A 172 -14.61 -9.76 12.20
C ARG A 172 -14.13 -8.62 13.09
N ALA A 173 -13.60 -7.55 12.52
CA ALA A 173 -13.18 -6.37 13.26
C ALA A 173 -14.34 -5.72 14.04
N PHE A 174 -15.51 -5.60 13.41
CA PHE A 174 -16.71 -5.01 14.03
C PHE A 174 -17.51 -5.97 14.91
N SER A 175 -17.16 -7.27 14.92
CA SER A 175 -17.91 -8.28 15.70
C SER A 175 -17.84 -8.04 17.20
N GLU A 176 -18.91 -8.46 17.88
CA GLU A 176 -19.04 -8.41 19.34
C GLU A 176 -17.83 -9.08 20.02
N GLY A 177 -17.30 -8.45 21.06
CA GLY A 177 -16.08 -8.88 21.75
C GLY A 177 -14.75 -8.60 21.03
N SER A 178 -14.74 -8.31 19.72
CA SER A 178 -13.53 -8.01 18.95
C SER A 178 -13.21 -6.51 18.96
N TYR A 179 -14.11 -5.68 18.44
CA TYR A 179 -13.97 -4.22 18.34
C TYR A 179 -12.60 -3.73 17.83
N ASP A 180 -11.99 -4.47 16.91
CA ASP A 180 -10.66 -4.19 16.36
C ASP A 180 -10.75 -3.22 15.18
N PHE A 181 -10.93 -1.94 15.48
CA PHE A 181 -11.05 -0.90 14.44
C PHE A 181 -9.76 -0.69 13.62
N ALA A 182 -8.61 -1.07 14.17
CA ALA A 182 -7.36 -1.05 13.42
C ALA A 182 -7.34 -2.12 12.33
N LEU A 183 -7.86 -3.31 12.63
CA LEU A 183 -8.06 -4.34 11.62
C LEU A 183 -9.01 -3.88 10.51
N SER A 184 -10.16 -3.28 10.82
CA SER A 184 -11.10 -2.80 9.79
C SER A 184 -10.50 -1.70 8.92
N THR A 185 -9.80 -0.73 9.53
CA THR A 185 -9.11 0.33 8.78
C THR A 185 -8.01 -0.24 7.88
N ASN A 186 -7.20 -1.19 8.37
CA ASN A 186 -6.16 -1.84 7.57
C ASN A 186 -6.74 -2.65 6.40
N ALA A 187 -7.82 -3.41 6.63
CA ALA A 187 -8.49 -4.19 5.60
C ALA A 187 -9.04 -3.29 4.48
N ALA A 188 -9.79 -2.24 4.85
CA ALA A 188 -10.37 -1.30 3.90
C ALA A 188 -9.28 -0.49 3.15
N TYR A 189 -8.23 -0.04 3.84
CA TYR A 189 -7.10 0.67 3.22
C TYR A 189 -6.35 -0.22 2.23
N ARG A 190 -6.05 -1.47 2.61
CA ARG A 190 -5.38 -2.44 1.74
C ARG A 190 -6.19 -2.70 0.47
N PHE A 191 -7.50 -2.94 0.63
CA PHE A 191 -8.38 -3.20 -0.49
C PHE A 191 -8.43 -1.99 -1.45
N TRP A 192 -8.72 -0.80 -0.94
CA TRP A 192 -8.84 0.39 -1.79
C TRP A 192 -7.54 0.75 -2.49
N LEU A 193 -6.42 0.77 -1.76
CA LEU A 193 -5.16 1.26 -2.31
C LEU A 193 -4.47 0.20 -3.16
N TYR A 194 -4.15 -0.95 -2.56
CA TYR A 194 -3.24 -1.91 -3.18
C TYR A 194 -3.94 -2.89 -4.10
N GLU A 195 -5.20 -3.25 -3.80
CA GLU A 195 -5.91 -4.29 -4.56
C GLU A 195 -6.76 -3.64 -5.68
N LEU A 196 -7.57 -2.64 -5.33
CA LEU A 196 -8.43 -1.94 -6.27
C LEU A 196 -7.65 -0.92 -7.11
N CYS A 197 -7.04 0.11 -6.49
CA CYS A 197 -6.43 1.20 -7.25
C CYS A 197 -5.14 0.79 -7.99
N ASP A 198 -4.20 0.13 -7.31
CA ASP A 198 -2.87 -0.14 -7.88
C ASP A 198 -2.85 -1.31 -8.87
N VAL A 199 -3.86 -2.19 -8.84
CA VAL A 199 -3.94 -3.39 -9.67
C VAL A 199 -5.21 -3.40 -10.50
N PHE A 200 -6.38 -3.62 -9.90
CA PHE A 200 -7.60 -3.90 -10.66
C PHE A 200 -8.00 -2.74 -11.57
N LEU A 201 -7.94 -1.50 -11.07
CA LEU A 201 -8.28 -0.29 -11.83
C LEU A 201 -7.31 -0.08 -13.01
N GLU A 202 -6.02 -0.40 -12.85
CA GLU A 202 -5.04 -0.32 -13.94
C GLU A 202 -5.25 -1.42 -14.99
N LEU A 203 -5.61 -2.64 -14.58
CA LEU A 203 -5.94 -3.73 -15.48
C LEU A 203 -7.26 -3.49 -16.22
N SER A 204 -8.28 -2.96 -15.53
CA SER A 204 -9.58 -2.67 -16.14
C SER A 204 -9.47 -1.63 -17.26
N LYS A 205 -8.50 -0.70 -17.20
CA LYS A 205 -8.29 0.27 -18.30
C LYS A 205 -7.99 -0.43 -19.61
N VAL A 206 -7.21 -1.51 -19.57
CA VAL A 206 -6.80 -2.26 -20.77
C VAL A 206 -8.03 -2.85 -21.46
N SER A 207 -8.86 -3.57 -20.71
CA SER A 207 -10.07 -4.21 -21.23
C SER A 207 -11.11 -3.19 -21.70
N ILE A 208 -11.30 -2.10 -20.94
CA ILE A 208 -12.27 -1.05 -21.28
C ILE A 208 -11.84 -0.26 -22.52
N GLN A 209 -10.55 0.05 -22.66
CA GLN A 209 -10.01 0.76 -23.83
C GLN A 209 -9.99 -0.11 -25.09
N ALA A 210 -9.75 -1.42 -24.94
CA ALA A 210 -9.81 -2.36 -26.05
C ALA A 210 -11.24 -2.46 -26.65
N GLY A 211 -12.27 -2.28 -25.81
CA GLY A 211 -13.66 -2.30 -26.25
C GLY A 211 -14.14 -3.68 -26.69
N ASP A 212 -13.57 -4.73 -26.12
CA ASP A 212 -13.92 -6.12 -26.43
C ASP A 212 -15.26 -6.55 -25.78
N ASP A 213 -15.70 -7.77 -26.08
CA ASP A 213 -16.95 -8.35 -25.55
C ASP A 213 -16.96 -8.48 -24.01
N LYS A 214 -15.81 -8.33 -23.34
CA LYS A 214 -15.65 -8.40 -21.89
C LYS A 214 -15.76 -7.03 -21.22
N LYS A 215 -15.75 -5.93 -21.98
CA LYS A 215 -15.84 -4.55 -21.46
C LYS A 215 -16.99 -4.38 -20.47
N GLN A 216 -18.21 -4.75 -20.86
CA GLN A 216 -19.40 -4.58 -20.01
C GLN A 216 -19.26 -5.35 -18.68
N LEU A 217 -18.79 -6.60 -18.74
CA LEU A 217 -18.56 -7.42 -17.55
C LEU A 217 -17.53 -6.76 -16.61
N VAL A 218 -16.41 -6.26 -17.14
CA VAL A 218 -15.39 -5.58 -16.34
C VAL A 218 -15.94 -4.31 -15.71
N GLN A 219 -16.77 -3.55 -16.44
CA GLN A 219 -17.45 -2.36 -15.91
C GLN A 219 -18.44 -2.71 -14.78
N ASP A 220 -19.23 -3.76 -14.94
CA ASP A 220 -20.19 -4.23 -13.93
C ASP A 220 -19.45 -4.70 -12.65
N VAL A 221 -18.37 -5.47 -12.78
CA VAL A 221 -17.52 -5.88 -11.65
C VAL A 221 -16.89 -4.66 -10.98
N LEU A 222 -16.36 -3.71 -11.76
CA LEU A 222 -15.75 -2.49 -11.22
C LEU A 222 -16.75 -1.63 -10.43
N LEU A 223 -17.96 -1.42 -10.95
CA LEU A 223 -19.01 -0.71 -10.23
C LEU A 223 -19.35 -1.43 -8.93
N HIS A 224 -19.54 -2.76 -8.99
CA HIS A 224 -19.89 -3.57 -7.83
C HIS A 224 -18.85 -3.47 -6.71
N VAL A 225 -17.56 -3.64 -7.04
CA VAL A 225 -16.50 -3.61 -6.02
C VAL A 225 -16.30 -2.22 -5.44
N VAL A 226 -16.44 -1.17 -6.23
CA VAL A 226 -16.36 0.23 -5.77
C VAL A 226 -17.49 0.54 -4.79
N GLU A 227 -18.73 0.17 -5.15
CA GLU A 227 -19.90 0.36 -4.32
C GLU A 227 -19.77 -0.37 -2.97
N ALA A 228 -19.41 -1.66 -3.00
CA ALA A 228 -19.22 -2.45 -1.79
C ALA A 228 -18.09 -1.90 -0.91
N ALA A 229 -16.99 -1.44 -1.53
CA ALA A 229 -15.85 -0.87 -0.81
C ALA A 229 -16.15 0.51 -0.20
N LEU A 230 -17.06 1.30 -0.79
CA LEU A 230 -17.57 2.52 -0.15
C LEU A 230 -18.39 2.17 1.10
N ARG A 231 -19.28 1.16 1.02
CA ARG A 231 -20.05 0.70 2.17
C ARG A 231 -19.17 0.15 3.29
N LEU A 232 -18.11 -0.62 2.97
CA LEU A 232 -17.13 -1.08 3.96
C LEU A 232 -16.49 0.07 4.73
N LEU A 233 -16.17 1.16 4.01
CA LEU A 233 -15.45 2.31 4.54
C LEU A 233 -16.34 3.29 5.31
N HIS A 234 -17.65 3.29 5.02
CA HIS A 234 -18.61 4.28 5.50
C HIS A 234 -18.65 4.49 7.03
N PRO A 235 -18.61 3.45 7.89
CA PRO A 235 -18.56 3.65 9.35
C PRO A 235 -17.35 4.50 9.82
N MET A 236 -16.27 4.48 9.03
CA MET A 236 -14.99 5.14 9.34
C MET A 236 -14.86 6.50 8.65
N MET A 237 -15.36 6.64 7.42
CA MET A 237 -15.31 7.86 6.61
C MET A 237 -16.71 8.28 6.08
N PRO A 238 -17.63 8.67 6.95
CA PRO A 238 -19.04 8.84 6.59
C PRO A 238 -19.30 9.95 5.57
N PHE A 239 -18.53 11.05 5.56
CA PHE A 239 -18.87 12.21 4.72
C PHE A 239 -18.46 11.98 3.26
N LEU A 240 -17.21 11.56 3.03
CA LEU A 240 -16.67 11.30 1.69
C LEU A 240 -17.38 10.12 1.03
N THR A 241 -17.63 9.04 1.78
CA THR A 241 -18.28 7.86 1.20
C THR A 241 -19.74 8.12 0.84
N GLU A 242 -20.46 8.93 1.61
CA GLU A 242 -21.82 9.39 1.26
C GLU A 242 -21.81 10.14 -0.07
N GLU A 243 -20.96 11.17 -0.17
CA GLU A 243 -20.85 12.00 -1.36
C GLU A 243 -20.50 11.17 -2.61
N LEU A 244 -19.51 10.28 -2.50
CA LEU A 244 -19.08 9.45 -3.62
C LEU A 244 -20.14 8.41 -4.01
N TRP A 245 -20.89 7.88 -3.06
CA TRP A 245 -21.90 6.84 -3.31
C TRP A 245 -23.12 7.40 -4.06
N HIS A 246 -23.56 8.63 -3.77
CA HIS A 246 -24.63 9.31 -4.50
C HIS A 246 -24.32 9.53 -5.98
N HIS A 247 -23.04 9.59 -6.35
CA HIS A 247 -22.61 9.78 -7.73
C HIS A 247 -22.51 8.48 -8.54
N LEU A 248 -22.66 7.30 -7.91
CA LEU A 248 -22.59 6.04 -8.62
C LEU A 248 -23.78 5.83 -9.57
N PRO A 249 -23.56 5.34 -10.80
CA PRO A 249 -24.65 4.91 -11.65
C PRO A 249 -25.35 3.75 -10.95
N ASN A 250 -26.67 3.70 -11.04
CA ASN A 250 -27.54 2.79 -10.29
C ASN A 250 -27.76 3.07 -8.80
N TYR A 251 -27.38 4.24 -8.29
CA TYR A 251 -27.79 4.70 -6.96
C TYR A 251 -29.28 4.39 -6.64
N ASN A 252 -30.19 4.75 -7.56
CA ASN A 252 -31.63 4.52 -7.38
C ASN A 252 -32.02 3.02 -7.30
N SER A 253 -31.17 2.11 -7.80
CA SER A 253 -31.44 0.66 -7.77
C SER A 253 -31.15 0.02 -6.42
N PHE A 254 -30.41 0.70 -5.52
CA PHE A 254 -30.11 0.19 -4.19
C PHE A 254 -31.30 0.29 -3.23
N GLY A 255 -32.35 1.02 -3.60
CA GLY A 255 -33.60 1.10 -2.84
C GLY A 255 -33.50 1.88 -1.53
N VAL A 256 -32.43 2.65 -1.32
CA VAL A 256 -32.21 3.49 -0.14
C VAL A 256 -31.71 4.88 -0.53
N GLU A 257 -32.05 5.89 0.27
CA GLU A 257 -31.74 7.31 0.00
C GLU A 257 -30.35 7.77 0.51
N THR A 258 -29.64 6.89 1.20
CA THR A 258 -28.34 7.21 1.80
C THR A 258 -27.58 5.92 2.06
N ILE A 259 -26.27 5.97 1.90
CA ILE A 259 -25.39 4.82 2.19
C ILE A 259 -25.46 4.42 3.66
N MET A 260 -25.84 5.36 4.56
CA MET A 260 -26.11 5.09 5.98
C MET A 260 -27.20 4.03 6.21
N LEU A 261 -28.15 3.91 5.28
CA LEU A 261 -29.25 2.94 5.34
C LEU A 261 -28.99 1.70 4.46
N ALA A 262 -27.89 1.69 3.70
CA ALA A 262 -27.55 0.55 2.86
C ALA A 262 -27.11 -0.65 3.72
N PRO A 263 -27.51 -1.88 3.36
CA PRO A 263 -27.02 -3.07 4.04
C PRO A 263 -25.50 -3.15 4.03
N TYR A 264 -24.89 -3.46 5.19
CA TYR A 264 -23.45 -3.64 5.25
C TYR A 264 -23.03 -4.87 4.42
N PRO A 265 -21.90 -4.83 3.69
CA PRO A 265 -21.44 -5.95 2.88
C PRO A 265 -21.29 -7.24 3.69
N VAL A 266 -21.64 -8.37 3.06
CA VAL A 266 -21.48 -9.72 3.60
C VAL A 266 -20.66 -10.56 2.62
N VAL A 267 -19.94 -11.54 3.13
CA VAL A 267 -19.12 -12.46 2.32
C VAL A 267 -20.02 -13.17 1.30
N ALA A 268 -19.67 -13.08 0.02
CA ALA A 268 -20.49 -13.60 -1.06
C ALA A 268 -20.07 -15.02 -1.51
N GLY A 269 -18.87 -15.47 -1.15
CA GLY A 269 -18.34 -16.79 -1.52
C GLY A 269 -17.51 -16.79 -2.80
N TRP A 270 -16.89 -15.66 -3.15
CA TRP A 270 -15.96 -15.49 -4.27
C TRP A 270 -14.52 -15.88 -3.94
N ARG A 271 -14.21 -16.13 -2.68
CA ARG A 271 -12.86 -16.49 -2.24
C ARG A 271 -12.35 -17.72 -3.02
N ASN A 272 -11.19 -17.57 -3.66
CA ASN A 272 -10.60 -18.61 -4.50
C ASN A 272 -9.07 -18.60 -4.41
N ASP A 273 -8.52 -19.58 -3.67
CA ASP A 273 -7.07 -19.67 -3.40
C ASP A 273 -6.25 -19.89 -4.68
N THR A 274 -6.78 -20.62 -5.66
CA THR A 274 -6.11 -20.85 -6.95
C THR A 274 -5.96 -19.54 -7.72
N VAL A 275 -7.03 -18.74 -7.80
CA VAL A 275 -7.00 -17.40 -8.43
C VAL A 275 -6.03 -16.48 -7.70
N GLU A 276 -6.00 -16.51 -6.37
CA GLU A 276 -5.05 -15.72 -5.59
C GLU A 276 -3.60 -16.13 -5.83
N GLN A 277 -3.30 -17.43 -5.96
CA GLN A 277 -1.97 -17.94 -6.27
C GLN A 277 -1.53 -17.55 -7.68
N GLN A 278 -2.42 -17.66 -8.68
CA GLN A 278 -2.15 -17.24 -10.05
C GLN A 278 -1.84 -15.74 -10.12
N MET A 279 -2.65 -14.91 -9.48
CA MET A 279 -2.41 -13.47 -9.43
C MET A 279 -1.17 -13.09 -8.63
N ARG A 280 -0.84 -13.83 -7.56
CA ARG A 280 0.42 -13.64 -6.83
C ARG A 280 1.62 -13.83 -7.75
N LEU A 281 1.64 -14.90 -8.56
CA LEU A 281 2.73 -15.12 -9.52
C LEU A 281 2.85 -13.98 -10.54
N MET A 282 1.71 -13.49 -11.05
CA MET A 282 1.68 -12.34 -11.96
C MET A 282 2.23 -11.08 -11.29
N MET A 283 1.81 -10.79 -10.05
CA MET A 283 2.24 -9.60 -9.30
C MET A 283 3.71 -9.69 -8.86
N ASP A 284 4.21 -10.86 -8.49
CA ASP A 284 5.63 -11.08 -8.19
C ASP A 284 6.48 -10.82 -9.44
N THR A 285 6.01 -11.27 -10.60
CA THR A 285 6.67 -11.01 -11.90
C THR A 285 6.67 -9.51 -12.23
N VAL A 286 5.53 -8.82 -12.06
CA VAL A 286 5.42 -7.36 -12.23
C VAL A 286 6.35 -6.62 -11.27
N HIS A 287 6.40 -7.03 -10.00
CA HIS A 287 7.26 -6.42 -8.99
C HIS A 287 8.73 -6.56 -9.37
N ASN A 288 9.14 -7.76 -9.79
CA ASN A 288 10.50 -8.02 -10.27
C ASN A 288 10.84 -7.14 -11.50
N VAL A 289 9.94 -7.01 -12.47
CA VAL A 289 10.10 -6.12 -13.63
C VAL A 289 10.27 -4.66 -13.19
N ARG A 290 9.39 -4.15 -12.32
CA ARG A 290 9.46 -2.77 -11.80
C ARG A 290 10.75 -2.52 -11.01
N SER A 291 11.16 -3.46 -10.16
CA SER A 291 12.40 -3.41 -9.39
C SER A 291 13.64 -3.40 -10.30
N THR A 292 13.64 -4.21 -11.36
CA THR A 292 14.72 -4.25 -12.35
C THR A 292 14.81 -2.92 -13.10
N LYS A 293 13.69 -2.35 -13.54
CA LYS A 293 13.65 -0.99 -14.13
C LYS A 293 14.23 0.04 -13.17
N ALA A 294 13.79 0.05 -11.92
CA ALA A 294 14.26 0.99 -10.91
C ALA A 294 15.77 0.88 -10.64
N SER A 295 16.30 -0.35 -10.59
CA SER A 295 17.73 -0.63 -10.40
C SER A 295 18.59 -0.02 -11.50
N TYR A 296 18.07 0.03 -12.73
CA TYR A 296 18.72 0.65 -13.88
C TYR A 296 18.28 2.10 -14.16
N SER A 297 17.61 2.74 -13.19
CA SER A 297 17.09 4.12 -13.32
C SER A 297 16.12 4.33 -14.50
N LEU A 298 15.45 3.26 -14.96
CA LEU A 298 14.48 3.33 -16.05
C LEU A 298 13.13 3.85 -15.55
N THR A 299 12.73 5.02 -16.04
CA THR A 299 11.39 5.59 -15.79
C THR A 299 10.29 4.95 -16.65
N ASN A 300 9.02 5.28 -16.39
CA ASN A 300 7.86 4.82 -17.18
C ASN A 300 7.85 5.28 -18.65
N LYS A 301 8.76 6.17 -19.05
CA LYS A 301 8.97 6.53 -20.47
C LYS A 301 9.70 5.42 -21.23
N HIS A 302 10.53 4.64 -20.54
CA HIS A 302 11.24 3.52 -21.11
C HIS A 302 10.35 2.28 -21.02
N LYS A 303 10.08 1.69 -22.19
CA LYS A 303 9.26 0.49 -22.35
C LYS A 303 10.12 -0.63 -22.96
N PRO A 304 11.05 -1.20 -22.18
CA PRO A 304 11.90 -2.27 -22.67
C PRO A 304 11.08 -3.53 -22.94
N ASP A 305 11.46 -4.31 -23.96
CA ASP A 305 10.90 -5.63 -24.18
C ASP A 305 11.41 -6.60 -23.11
N VAL A 306 10.59 -7.57 -22.74
CA VAL A 306 10.90 -8.57 -21.72
C VAL A 306 10.62 -9.99 -22.21
N TRP A 307 11.49 -10.92 -21.84
CA TRP A 307 11.36 -12.35 -22.05
C TRP A 307 11.25 -13.03 -20.70
N ILE A 308 10.10 -13.62 -20.43
CA ILE A 308 9.79 -14.34 -19.21
C ILE A 308 10.02 -15.82 -19.44
N THR A 309 10.97 -16.39 -18.73
CA THR A 309 11.28 -17.82 -18.77
C THR A 309 10.44 -18.52 -17.71
N ALA A 310 9.61 -19.48 -18.13
CA ALA A 310 8.77 -20.30 -17.26
C ALA A 310 9.29 -21.74 -17.23
N GLN A 311 9.48 -22.32 -16.04
CA GLN A 311 10.05 -23.67 -15.88
C GLN A 311 9.06 -24.80 -16.19
N THR A 312 7.75 -24.55 -16.11
CA THR A 312 6.70 -25.57 -16.33
C THR A 312 5.71 -25.12 -17.40
N GLY A 313 5.08 -26.09 -18.08
CA GLY A 313 4.06 -25.80 -19.10
C GLY A 313 2.84 -25.06 -18.57
N GLU A 314 2.41 -25.37 -17.34
CA GLU A 314 1.29 -24.70 -16.67
C GLU A 314 1.59 -23.21 -16.41
N VAL A 315 2.76 -22.92 -15.82
CA VAL A 315 3.20 -21.54 -15.57
C VAL A 315 3.41 -20.79 -16.86
N LYS A 316 3.98 -21.45 -17.89
CA LYS A 316 4.14 -20.87 -19.23
C LYS A 316 2.79 -20.45 -19.81
N GLN A 317 1.78 -21.31 -19.75
CA GLN A 317 0.46 -21.01 -20.29
C GLN A 317 -0.21 -19.86 -19.54
N LEU A 318 -0.17 -19.88 -18.20
CA LEU A 318 -0.70 -18.79 -17.38
C LEU A 318 -0.10 -17.43 -17.74
N LEU A 319 1.24 -17.37 -17.86
CA LEU A 319 1.95 -16.15 -18.24
C LEU A 319 1.63 -15.72 -19.67
N ILE A 320 1.43 -16.66 -20.60
CA ILE A 320 1.01 -16.36 -21.98
C ILE A 320 -0.37 -15.71 -21.98
N ASP A 321 -1.33 -16.32 -21.29
CA ASP A 321 -2.74 -15.89 -21.25
C ASP A 321 -2.89 -14.51 -20.60
N HIS A 322 -2.02 -14.19 -19.63
CA HIS A 322 -2.09 -12.96 -18.84
C HIS A 322 -0.89 -12.01 -19.03
N ARG A 323 -0.11 -12.16 -20.11
CA ARG A 323 1.08 -11.32 -20.36
C ARG A 323 0.79 -9.81 -20.40
N TYR A 324 -0.45 -9.44 -20.77
CA TYR A 324 -0.88 -8.04 -20.79
C TYR A 324 -0.84 -7.38 -19.40
N MET A 325 -1.00 -8.17 -18.33
CA MET A 325 -0.87 -7.68 -16.96
C MET A 325 0.58 -7.24 -16.69
N VAL A 326 1.56 -8.01 -17.17
CA VAL A 326 2.98 -7.66 -17.06
C VAL A 326 3.30 -6.44 -17.90
N SER A 327 2.79 -6.35 -19.14
CA SER A 327 3.04 -5.19 -20.00
C SER A 327 2.43 -3.91 -19.43
N SER A 328 1.18 -3.97 -18.96
CA SER A 328 0.45 -2.83 -18.42
C SER A 328 1.03 -2.38 -17.08
N LEU A 329 1.09 -3.27 -16.09
CA LEU A 329 1.53 -2.93 -14.74
C LEU A 329 3.05 -2.71 -14.69
N GLY A 330 3.84 -3.52 -15.40
CA GLY A 330 5.30 -3.33 -15.50
C GLY A 330 5.72 -2.10 -16.32
N VAL A 331 4.79 -1.53 -17.12
CA VAL A 331 5.04 -0.46 -18.08
C VAL A 331 6.23 -0.82 -18.97
N VAL A 332 6.13 -1.97 -19.64
CA VAL A 332 7.15 -2.52 -20.54
C VAL A 332 6.61 -2.59 -21.97
N GLY A 333 7.49 -2.92 -22.92
CA GLY A 333 7.13 -3.10 -24.32
C GLY A 333 6.45 -4.46 -24.54
N ASN A 334 6.99 -5.24 -25.47
CA ASN A 334 6.52 -6.59 -25.73
C ASN A 334 6.91 -7.53 -24.59
N VAL A 335 6.02 -8.48 -24.28
CA VAL A 335 6.23 -9.54 -23.30
C VAL A 335 6.23 -10.87 -24.05
N PHE A 336 7.38 -11.52 -24.09
CA PHE A 336 7.55 -12.85 -24.66
C PHE A 336 7.63 -13.86 -23.53
N VAL A 337 6.97 -15.01 -23.67
CA VAL A 337 7.03 -16.09 -22.67
C VAL A 337 7.65 -17.31 -23.32
N ILE A 338 8.73 -17.82 -22.73
CA ILE A 338 9.60 -18.84 -23.31
C ILE A 338 9.88 -19.96 -22.31
N SER A 339 10.26 -21.13 -22.82
CA SER A 339 10.76 -22.25 -22.03
C SER A 339 12.26 -22.10 -21.74
N PRO A 340 12.83 -22.82 -20.77
CA PRO A 340 14.25 -22.74 -20.44
C PRO A 340 15.15 -23.10 -21.62
N GLU A 341 14.75 -24.03 -22.48
CA GLU A 341 15.52 -24.46 -23.65
C GLU A 341 15.60 -23.38 -24.74
N GLU A 342 14.64 -22.45 -24.75
CA GLU A 342 14.53 -21.39 -25.77
C GLU A 342 15.36 -20.15 -25.41
N VAL A 343 15.95 -20.10 -24.20
CA VAL A 343 16.64 -18.90 -23.69
C VAL A 343 17.81 -18.50 -24.59
N GLU A 344 18.67 -19.45 -24.99
CA GLU A 344 19.86 -19.15 -25.80
C GLU A 344 19.51 -18.66 -27.21
N THR A 345 18.38 -19.10 -27.77
CA THR A 345 17.96 -18.77 -29.13
C THR A 345 17.06 -17.54 -29.21
N SER A 346 16.24 -17.30 -28.19
CA SER A 346 15.17 -16.31 -28.24
C SER A 346 15.46 -15.03 -27.46
N VAL A 347 16.35 -15.06 -26.46
CA VAL A 347 16.71 -13.88 -25.68
C VAL A 347 17.83 -13.11 -26.39
N PRO A 348 17.60 -11.86 -26.84
CA PRO A 348 18.63 -11.10 -27.50
C PRO A 348 19.78 -10.71 -26.56
N LYS A 349 20.95 -10.47 -27.13
CA LYS A 349 22.08 -9.84 -26.41
C LYS A 349 21.68 -8.46 -25.88
N GLY A 350 22.21 -8.09 -24.72
CA GLY A 350 21.88 -6.82 -24.07
C GLY A 350 20.72 -6.89 -23.06
N CYS A 351 20.22 -8.09 -22.75
CA CYS A 351 19.22 -8.28 -21.71
C CYS A 351 19.85 -8.46 -20.32
N GLY A 352 19.31 -7.78 -19.32
CA GLY A 352 19.58 -8.08 -17.91
C GLY A 352 18.68 -9.20 -17.40
N PHE A 353 19.26 -10.20 -16.74
CA PHE A 353 18.50 -11.30 -16.14
C PHE A 353 18.24 -11.07 -14.66
N SER A 354 17.03 -11.37 -14.21
CA SER A 354 16.66 -11.41 -12.80
C SER A 354 15.73 -12.59 -12.53
N VAL A 355 15.76 -13.10 -11.30
CA VAL A 355 14.94 -14.25 -10.88
C VAL A 355 13.74 -13.72 -10.10
N VAL A 356 12.54 -14.19 -10.45
CA VAL A 356 11.32 -13.91 -9.69
C VAL A 356 11.20 -14.92 -8.55
N ASN A 357 11.24 -16.21 -8.91
CA ASN A 357 11.23 -17.34 -7.99
C ASN A 357 11.84 -18.57 -8.68
N LYS A 358 11.70 -19.76 -8.10
CA LYS A 358 12.24 -21.01 -8.65
C LYS A 358 11.63 -21.41 -10.01
N GLU A 359 10.47 -20.87 -10.38
CA GLU A 359 9.69 -21.24 -11.57
C GLU A 359 9.71 -20.17 -12.67
N VAL A 360 10.06 -18.93 -12.33
CA VAL A 360 10.00 -17.78 -13.25
C VAL A 360 11.27 -16.94 -13.18
N GLY A 361 11.85 -16.68 -14.36
CA GLY A 361 12.93 -15.72 -14.57
C GLY A 361 12.52 -14.65 -15.59
N VAL A 362 13.13 -13.47 -15.51
CA VAL A 362 12.85 -12.34 -16.40
C VAL A 362 14.15 -11.84 -17.01
N ASN A 363 14.19 -11.80 -18.33
CA ASN A 363 15.22 -11.12 -19.12
C ASN A 363 14.64 -9.82 -19.68
N MET A 364 15.26 -8.68 -19.38
CA MET A 364 14.78 -7.36 -19.81
C MET A 364 15.79 -6.72 -20.75
N MET A 365 15.35 -6.23 -21.91
CA MET A 365 16.20 -5.48 -22.82
C MET A 365 16.68 -4.18 -22.17
N LEU A 366 17.98 -4.07 -21.93
CA LEU A 366 18.59 -2.85 -21.38
C LEU A 366 19.31 -2.05 -22.45
N LEU A 367 19.87 -2.72 -23.44
CA LEU A 367 20.57 -2.08 -24.54
C LEU A 367 19.64 -1.11 -25.29
N GLY A 368 20.10 0.12 -25.49
CA GLY A 368 19.30 1.21 -26.05
C GLY A 368 18.55 2.06 -25.02
N PHE A 369 18.42 1.60 -23.76
CA PHE A 369 17.83 2.36 -22.66
C PHE A 369 18.86 2.83 -21.63
N ILE A 370 19.99 2.12 -21.52
CA ILE A 370 21.08 2.47 -20.60
C ILE A 370 22.35 2.85 -21.36
N ASP A 371 23.10 3.79 -20.78
CA ASP A 371 24.48 4.02 -21.15
C ASP A 371 25.35 3.00 -20.40
N VAL A 372 25.66 1.90 -21.08
CA VAL A 372 26.41 0.77 -20.52
C VAL A 372 27.77 1.23 -19.98
N GLN A 373 28.45 2.16 -20.68
CA GLN A 373 29.74 2.67 -20.25
C GLN A 373 29.62 3.47 -18.95
N LYS A 374 28.59 4.30 -18.83
CA LYS A 374 28.30 5.06 -17.61
C LYS A 374 27.93 4.16 -16.45
N GLU A 375 27.15 3.10 -16.67
CA GLU A 375 26.76 2.17 -15.61
C GLU A 375 27.94 1.30 -15.16
N VAL A 376 28.80 0.85 -16.08
CA VAL A 376 30.09 0.19 -15.73
C VAL A 376 30.94 1.12 -14.87
N THR A 377 31.06 2.40 -15.26
CA THR A 377 31.83 3.40 -14.50
C THR A 377 31.24 3.65 -13.09
N LYS A 378 29.92 3.62 -12.96
CA LYS A 378 29.23 3.75 -11.66
C LYS A 378 29.48 2.52 -10.79
N LEU A 379 29.41 1.32 -11.36
CA LEU A 379 29.73 0.06 -10.68
C LEU A 379 31.21 0.02 -10.26
N ASP A 380 32.14 0.50 -11.10
CA ASP A 380 33.56 0.65 -10.75
C ASP A 380 33.74 1.54 -9.51
N LYS A 381 33.10 2.72 -9.47
CA LYS A 381 33.16 3.62 -8.30
C LYS A 381 32.57 2.99 -7.04
N GLN A 382 31.46 2.24 -7.17
CA GLN A 382 30.86 1.52 -6.03
C GLN A 382 31.77 0.41 -5.53
N LEU A 383 32.37 -0.39 -6.43
CA LEU A 383 33.34 -1.43 -6.10
C LEU A 383 34.58 -0.83 -5.42
N GLU A 384 35.14 0.27 -5.93
CA GLU A 384 36.27 0.96 -5.28
C GLU A 384 35.91 1.42 -3.85
N GLY A 385 34.72 1.97 -3.65
CA GLY A 385 34.23 2.39 -2.35
C GLY A 385 34.07 1.22 -1.38
N LEU A 386 33.51 0.12 -1.86
CA LEU A 386 33.28 -1.10 -1.09
C LEU A 386 34.61 -1.79 -0.73
N GLN A 387 35.54 -1.86 -1.67
CA GLN A 387 36.90 -2.39 -1.46
C GLN A 387 37.66 -1.60 -0.39
N LYS A 388 37.54 -0.27 -0.38
CA LYS A 388 38.11 0.56 0.69
C LYS A 388 37.50 0.24 2.06
N GLN A 389 36.19 0.00 2.13
CA GLN A 389 35.53 -0.41 3.38
C GLN A 389 35.98 -1.79 3.85
N ILE A 390 36.03 -2.77 2.95
CA ILE A 390 36.52 -4.14 3.22
C ILE A 390 37.97 -4.09 3.69
N GLN A 391 38.85 -3.35 3.01
CA GLN A 391 40.26 -3.21 3.42
C GLN A 391 40.40 -2.53 4.79
N SER A 392 39.62 -1.49 5.06
CA SER A 392 39.61 -0.82 6.37
C SER A 392 39.16 -1.76 7.49
N LEU A 393 38.11 -2.56 7.25
CA LEU A 393 37.61 -3.54 8.21
C LEU A 393 38.63 -4.68 8.44
N LYS A 394 39.20 -5.23 7.36
CA LYS A 394 40.28 -6.24 7.44
C LYS A 394 41.48 -5.73 8.23
N LYS A 395 41.90 -4.47 8.01
CA LYS A 395 42.99 -3.83 8.78
C LYS A 395 42.66 -3.71 10.27
N LYS A 396 41.41 -3.40 10.62
CA LYS A 396 40.97 -3.36 12.04
C LYS A 396 40.97 -4.75 12.67
N MET A 397 40.65 -5.78 11.89
CA MET A 397 40.66 -7.19 12.33
C MET A 397 42.06 -7.79 12.40
N SER A 398 43.05 -7.21 11.72
CA SER A 398 44.44 -7.70 11.68
C SER A 398 45.39 -7.03 12.70
N ILE A 399 44.86 -6.29 13.68
CA ILE A 399 45.69 -5.63 14.71
C ILE A 399 46.29 -6.70 15.65
N PRO A 400 47.56 -6.56 16.10
CA PRO A 400 48.13 -7.46 17.09
C PRO A 400 47.25 -7.56 18.35
N ASN A 401 47.01 -8.77 18.83
CA ASN A 401 46.14 -9.06 19.99
C ASN A 401 44.65 -8.72 19.78
N TYR A 402 44.15 -8.70 18.54
CA TYR A 402 42.72 -8.48 18.24
C TYR A 402 41.80 -9.46 19.00
N GLU A 403 42.19 -10.72 19.09
CA GLU A 403 41.41 -11.76 19.77
C GLU A 403 41.24 -11.55 21.27
N THR A 404 42.20 -10.86 21.91
CA THR A 404 42.22 -10.63 23.36
C THR A 404 41.80 -9.20 23.73
N LYS A 405 42.00 -8.20 22.86
CA LYS A 405 41.65 -6.79 23.13
C LYS A 405 40.24 -6.40 22.69
N VAL A 406 39.62 -7.12 21.75
CA VAL A 406 38.31 -6.74 21.20
C VAL A 406 37.22 -7.64 21.78
N PRO A 407 36.14 -7.06 22.36
CA PRO A 407 35.04 -7.83 22.93
C PRO A 407 34.44 -8.84 21.93
N PRO A 408 33.99 -10.02 22.38
CA PRO A 408 33.41 -11.05 21.51
C PRO A 408 32.25 -10.54 20.65
N GLU A 409 31.36 -9.71 21.21
CA GLU A 409 30.22 -9.11 20.47
C GLU A 409 30.68 -8.23 19.30
N VAL A 410 31.75 -7.45 19.51
CA VAL A 410 32.32 -6.58 18.47
C VAL A 410 33.04 -7.40 17.40
N ARG A 411 33.67 -8.53 17.77
CA ARG A 411 34.28 -9.46 16.80
C ARG A 411 33.23 -10.14 15.94
N ALA A 412 32.14 -10.63 16.54
CA ALA A 412 31.01 -11.22 15.82
C ALA A 412 30.39 -10.21 14.84
N SER A 413 30.10 -8.99 15.30
CA SER A 413 29.57 -7.92 14.46
C SER A 413 30.51 -7.54 13.31
N ASN A 414 31.83 -7.49 13.53
CA ASN A 414 32.79 -7.22 12.46
C ASN A 414 32.87 -8.36 11.44
N SER A 415 32.78 -9.62 11.87
CA SER A 415 32.75 -10.78 10.98
C SER A 415 31.49 -10.77 10.11
N GLU A 416 30.32 -10.60 10.72
CA GLU A 416 29.04 -10.52 10.02
C GLU A 416 29.03 -9.37 9.01
N LYS A 417 29.57 -8.20 9.40
CA LYS A 417 29.73 -7.06 8.51
C LYS A 417 30.70 -7.34 7.35
N LEU A 418 31.79 -8.08 7.60
CA LEU A 418 32.74 -8.46 6.55
C LEU A 418 32.09 -9.42 5.55
N ASP A 419 31.34 -10.40 6.03
CA ASP A 419 30.63 -11.36 5.19
C ASP A 419 29.58 -10.67 4.31
N ALA A 420 28.79 -9.75 4.90
CA ALA A 420 27.81 -8.95 4.16
C ALA A 420 28.47 -8.08 3.07
N LEU A 421 29.56 -7.37 3.40
CA LEU A 421 30.28 -6.53 2.44
C LEU A 421 30.93 -7.37 1.32
N THR A 422 31.47 -8.56 1.65
CA THR A 422 32.09 -9.45 0.67
C THR A 422 31.04 -10.08 -0.27
N ALA A 423 29.87 -10.44 0.27
CA ALA A 423 28.75 -10.90 -0.55
C ALA A 423 28.27 -9.80 -1.52
N GLN A 424 28.18 -8.56 -1.04
CA GLN A 424 27.84 -7.40 -1.87
C GLN A 424 28.90 -7.12 -2.95
N GLU A 425 30.19 -7.27 -2.63
CA GLU A 425 31.28 -7.11 -3.61
C GLU A 425 31.17 -8.14 -4.72
N LYS A 426 30.91 -9.41 -4.36
CA LYS A 426 30.71 -10.49 -5.33
C LYS A 426 29.52 -10.21 -6.25
N GLN A 427 28.41 -9.71 -5.72
CA GLN A 427 27.24 -9.33 -6.51
C GLN A 427 27.54 -8.19 -7.49
N LEU A 428 28.23 -7.14 -7.04
CA LEU A 428 28.60 -6.01 -7.90
C LEU A 428 29.61 -6.41 -8.98
N LEU A 429 30.57 -7.29 -8.67
CA LEU A 429 31.51 -7.84 -9.65
C LEU A 429 30.80 -8.67 -10.72
N GLU A 430 29.84 -9.50 -10.32
CA GLU A 430 29.03 -10.28 -11.27
C GLU A 430 28.17 -9.37 -12.15
N GLY A 431 27.53 -8.35 -11.55
CA GLY A 431 26.76 -7.34 -12.27
C GLY A 431 27.63 -6.56 -13.28
N GLN A 432 28.84 -6.18 -12.87
CA GLN A 432 29.80 -5.53 -13.77
C GLN A 432 30.23 -6.45 -14.91
N ARG A 433 30.50 -7.73 -14.65
CA ARG A 433 30.86 -8.70 -15.69
C ARG A 433 29.74 -8.83 -16.73
N LYS A 434 28.49 -8.93 -16.27
CA LYS A 434 27.30 -8.97 -17.14
C LYS A 434 27.15 -7.69 -17.96
N MET A 435 27.40 -6.52 -17.37
CA MET A 435 27.38 -5.25 -18.11
C MET A 435 28.49 -5.16 -19.17
N LYS A 436 29.70 -5.59 -18.84
CA LYS A 436 30.82 -5.62 -19.79
C LYS A 436 30.58 -6.58 -20.95
N THR A 437 29.77 -7.63 -20.79
CA THR A 437 29.36 -8.50 -21.89
C THR A 437 28.25 -7.91 -22.79
N MET A 438 27.66 -6.77 -22.40
CA MET A 438 26.70 -6.02 -23.24
C MET A 438 27.36 -4.95 -24.12
N LEU A 439 28.65 -4.65 -23.88
CA LEU A 439 29.53 -3.91 -24.79
C LEU A 439 30.06 -4.87 -25.86
#